data_AF-A0AAV0XKI2-F1
#
_entry.id   AF-A0AAV0XKI2-F1
#
_cell.length_a   1.000
_cell.length_b   1.000
_cell.length_c   1.000
_cell.angle_alpha   90.00
_cell.angle_beta   90.00
_cell.angle_gamma   90.00
#
_symmetry.space_group_name_H-M   'P 1'
#
loop_
_entity.id
_entity.type
_entity.pdbx_description
1 polymer ?
#
loop_
_entity_poly.entity_id
_entity_poly.type
_entity_poly.pdbx_seq_one_letter_code
_entity_poly.pdbx_strand_id
1 'polypeptide(L)'
;MSVFDTELFILKIEKEECLWKTNSKEYMVDRYVKAKAWINVASSMFDEWESFNKEEQELKGKFNFKLFYYKLKVYENVFATT
;
A
#
# COMPACT_ATOMS: atom_id res chain seq x y z
N MET A 1 9.82 -8.21 -16.83
CA MET A 1 8.71 -7.93 -15.89
C MET A 1 8.93 -8.82 -14.68
N SER A 2 9.25 -8.25 -13.52
CA SER A 2 9.20 -9.05 -12.28
C SER A 2 7.73 -9.25 -11.91
N VAL A 3 7.41 -10.44 -11.40
CA VAL A 3 6.09 -10.74 -10.86
C VAL A 3 5.89 -9.88 -9.61
N PHE A 4 4.67 -9.36 -9.41
CA PHE A 4 4.35 -8.63 -8.19
C PHE A 4 4.46 -9.57 -6.98
N ASP A 5 5.44 -9.31 -6.12
CA ASP A 5 5.67 -10.09 -4.91
C ASP A 5 4.61 -9.75 -3.85
N THR A 6 3.58 -10.59 -3.79
CA THR A 6 2.45 -10.35 -2.88
C THR A 6 2.85 -10.57 -1.41
N GLU A 7 3.78 -11.48 -1.13
CA GLU A 7 4.23 -11.75 0.24
C GLU A 7 5.06 -10.59 0.77
N LEU A 8 6.00 -10.08 -0.03
CA LEU A 8 6.74 -8.88 0.29
C LEU A 8 5.80 -7.70 0.52
N PHE A 9 4.79 -7.51 -0.34
CA PHE A 9 3.82 -6.45 -0.18
C PHE A 9 3.06 -6.51 1.14
N ILE A 10 2.57 -7.69 1.54
CA ILE A 10 1.87 -7.90 2.81
C ILE A 10 2.81 -7.59 3.99
N LEU A 11 4.04 -8.15 3.98
CA LEU A 11 5.03 -7.93 5.04
C LEU A 11 5.39 -6.45 5.23
N LYS A 12 5.35 -5.66 4.15
CA LYS A 12 5.63 -4.21 4.22
C LYS A 12 4.43 -3.44 4.77
N ILE A 13 3.21 -3.81 4.40
CA ILE A 13 1.99 -3.22 4.95
C ILE A 13 1.84 -3.50 6.44
N GLU A 14 2.14 -4.73 6.89
CA GLU A 14 2.04 -5.10 8.31
C GLU A 14 2.90 -4.21 9.21
N LYS A 15 4.05 -3.76 8.71
CA LYS A 15 4.97 -2.85 9.44
C LYS A 15 4.44 -1.42 9.57
N GLU A 16 3.51 -1.01 8.72
CA GLU A 16 2.96 0.34 8.68
C GLU A 16 1.55 0.32 9.30
N GLU A 17 1.47 0.26 10.63
CA GLU A 17 0.20 0.13 11.37
C GLU A 17 -0.85 1.18 10.97
N CYS A 18 -0.42 2.39 10.59
CA CYS A 18 -1.31 3.46 10.14
C CYS A 18 -2.14 3.11 8.89
N LEU A 19 -1.80 2.03 8.18
CA LEU A 19 -2.50 1.53 7.00
C LEU A 19 -3.64 0.55 7.32
N TRP A 20 -3.61 -0.14 8.46
CA TRP A 20 -4.55 -1.23 8.75
C TRP A 20 -5.12 -1.22 10.17
N LYS A 21 -4.44 -0.59 11.14
CA LYS A 21 -4.84 -0.55 12.55
C LYS A 21 -5.96 0.46 12.77
N THR A 22 -7.19 0.02 12.53
CA THR A 22 -8.40 0.86 12.52
C THR A 22 -8.67 1.62 13.82
N ASN A 23 -8.15 1.12 14.94
CA ASN A 23 -8.29 1.73 16.27
C ASN A 23 -7.19 2.76 16.61
N SER A 24 -6.24 3.02 15.70
CA SER A 24 -5.19 4.03 15.87
C SER A 24 -5.62 5.41 15.38
N LYS A 25 -5.11 6.47 16.01
CA LYS A 25 -5.42 7.86 15.58
C LYS A 25 -4.81 8.15 14.21
N GLU A 26 -3.64 7.56 13.97
CA GLU A 26 -2.88 7.60 12.72
C GLU A 26 -3.69 7.02 11.56
N TYR A 27 -4.42 5.93 11.80
CA TYR A 27 -5.36 5.41 10.82
C TYR A 27 -6.59 6.31 10.65
N MET A 28 -7.16 6.85 11.73
CA MET A 28 -8.45 7.54 11.62
C MET A 28 -8.36 8.93 10.97
N VAL A 29 -7.31 9.70 11.23
CA VAL A 29 -7.31 11.15 10.93
C VAL A 29 -6.17 11.57 10.01
N ASP A 30 -5.03 10.88 10.02
CA ASP A 30 -3.82 11.40 9.41
C ASP A 30 -3.59 10.91 7.97
N ARG A 31 -4.14 11.67 7.02
CA ARG A 31 -3.92 11.44 5.58
C ARG A 31 -2.45 11.55 5.18
N TYR A 32 -1.66 12.41 5.83
CA TYR A 32 -0.26 12.62 5.49
C TYR A 32 0.61 11.44 5.93
N VAL A 33 0.38 10.92 7.14
CA VAL A 33 1.03 9.71 7.65
C VAL A 33 0.72 8.52 6.74
N LYS A 34 -0.54 8.34 6.33
CA LYS A 34 -0.91 7.29 5.37
C LYS A 34 -0.22 7.45 4.02
N ALA A 35 -0.20 8.66 3.46
CA ALA A 35 0.45 8.91 2.19
C ALA A 35 1.94 8.57 2.25
N LYS A 36 2.62 8.94 3.34
CA LYS A 36 4.03 8.61 3.57
C LYS A 36 4.26 7.10 3.70
N ALA A 37 3.42 6.40 4.45
CA ALA A 37 3.50 4.95 4.59
C ALA A 37 3.32 4.24 3.23
N TRP A 38 2.39 4.70 2.39
CA TRP A 38 2.23 4.15 1.03
C TRP A 38 3.44 4.37 0.14
N ILE A 39 4.13 5.52 0.28
CA ILE A 39 5.38 5.79 -0.41
C ILE A 39 6.48 4.82 0.07
N ASN A 40 6.58 4.57 1.37
CA ASN A 40 7.54 3.60 1.92
C ASN A 40 7.30 2.17 1.42
N VAL A 41 6.03 1.74 1.40
CA VAL A 41 5.66 0.44 0.84
C VAL A 41 6.04 0.40 -0.64
N ALA A 42 5.71 1.43 -1.42
CA ALA A 42 6.05 1.49 -2.84
C ALA A 42 7.55 1.47 -3.10
N SER A 43 8.36 2.23 -2.37
CA SER A 43 9.82 2.24 -2.55
C SER A 43 10.45 0.87 -2.28
N SER A 44 9.87 0.10 -1.36
CA SER A 44 10.33 -1.26 -1.07
C SER A 44 9.90 -2.32 -2.09
N MET A 45 8.99 -1.97 -3.01
CA MET A 45 8.45 -2.87 -4.03
C MET A 45 9.11 -2.68 -5.41
N PHE A 46 9.92 -1.63 -5.58
CA PHE A 46 10.61 -1.34 -6.83
C PHE A 46 12.09 -1.11 -6.55
N ASP A 47 12.96 -2.03 -6.99
CA ASP A 47 14.42 -1.90 -6.81
C ASP A 47 14.97 -0.61 -7.46
N GLU A 48 14.32 -0.16 -8.54
CA GLU A 48 14.67 1.04 -9.30
C GLU A 48 14.01 2.31 -8.77
N TRP A 49 13.45 2.31 -7.56
CA TRP A 49 12.68 3.43 -7.01
C TRP A 49 13.40 4.79 -7.10
N GLU A 50 14.69 4.81 -6.76
CA GLU A 50 15.54 6.01 -6.79
C GLU A 50 15.83 6.52 -8.21
N SER A 51 15.62 5.69 -9.23
CA SER A 51 15.77 6.09 -10.63
C SER A 51 14.53 6.77 -11.19
N PHE A 52 13.38 6.63 -10.53
CA PHE A 52 12.13 7.25 -10.93
C PHE A 52 12.12 8.74 -10.59
N ASN A 53 11.54 9.54 -11.49
CA ASN A 53 11.27 10.93 -11.19
C ASN A 53 10.07 11.07 -10.22
N LYS A 54 9.86 12.28 -9.69
CA LYS A 54 8.79 12.54 -8.71
C LYS A 54 7.40 12.16 -9.20
N GLU A 55 7.10 12.38 -10.48
CA GLU A 55 5.78 12.06 -11.06
C GLU A 55 5.56 10.55 -11.16
N GLU A 56 6.60 9.80 -11.55
CA GLU A 56 6.58 8.34 -11.59
C GLU A 56 6.44 7.72 -10.20
N GLN A 57 7.16 8.25 -9.21
CA GLN A 57 7.04 7.84 -7.81
C GLN A 57 5.63 8.11 -7.27
N GLU A 58 5.06 9.28 -7.56
CA GLU A 58 3.68 9.59 -7.18
C GLU A 58 2.66 8.66 -7.84
N LEU A 59 2.82 8.38 -9.14
CA LEU A 59 1.94 7.46 -9.88
C LEU A 59 2.02 6.04 -9.32
N LYS A 60 3.22 5.52 -9.06
CA LYS A 60 3.43 4.19 -8.49
C LYS A 60 2.93 4.09 -7.05
N GLY A 61 3.13 5.13 -6.23
CA GLY A 61 2.56 5.23 -4.89
C GLY A 61 1.03 5.19 -4.90
N LYS A 62 0.39 5.97 -5.80
CA LYS A 62 -1.07 5.96 -6.01
C LYS A 62 -1.57 4.62 -6.55
N PHE A 63 -0.81 3.96 -7.42
CA PHE A 63 -1.17 2.64 -7.98
C PHE A 63 -1.22 1.57 -6.88
N ASN A 64 -0.25 1.54 -5.96
CA ASN A 64 -0.25 0.61 -4.82
C ASN A 64 -1.44 0.82 -3.88
N PHE A 65 -1.84 2.08 -3.63
CA PHE A 65 -3.06 2.39 -2.89
C PHE A 65 -4.31 1.79 -3.55
N LYS A 66 -4.42 1.93 -4.88
CA LYS A 66 -5.54 1.40 -5.66
C LYS A 66 -5.53 -0.13 -5.68
N LEU A 67 -4.38 -0.76 -5.87
CA LEU A 67 -4.21 -2.23 -5.86
C LEU A 67 -4.61 -2.84 -4.51
N PHE A 68 -4.18 -2.22 -3.40
CA PHE A 68 -4.59 -2.62 -2.06
C PHE A 68 -6.11 -2.57 -1.88
N TYR A 69 -6.72 -1.45 -2.26
CA TYR A 69 -8.17 -1.26 -2.12
C TYR A 69 -8.99 -2.22 -3.00
N TYR A 70 -8.52 -2.50 -4.22
CA TYR A 70 -9.16 -3.49 -5.09
C TYR A 70 -8.99 -4.92 -4.55
N LYS A 71 -7.80 -5.32 -4.09
CA LYS A 71 -7.61 -6.64 -3.47
C LYS A 71 -8.46 -6.78 -2.21
N LEU A 72 -8.47 -5.79 -1.31
CA LEU A 72 -9.31 -5.80 -0.10
C LEU A 72 -10.80 -5.95 -0.42
N LYS A 73 -11.34 -5.18 -1.37
CA LYS A 73 -12.75 -5.31 -1.78
C LYS A 73 -13.08 -6.66 -2.38
N VAL A 74 -12.15 -7.27 -3.10
CA VAL A 74 -12.32 -8.64 -3.62
C VAL A 74 -12.33 -9.64 -2.46
N TYR A 75 -11.44 -9.51 -1.49
CA TYR A 75 -11.44 -10.33 -0.28
C TYR A 75 -12.72 -10.14 0.55
N GLU A 76 -13.16 -8.92 0.83
CA GLU A 76 -14.40 -8.64 1.57
C GLU A 76 -15.64 -9.22 0.86
N ASN A 77 -15.73 -9.13 -0.47
CA ASN A 77 -16.85 -9.72 -1.21
C ASN A 77 -16.85 -11.26 -1.20
N VAL A 78 -15.68 -11.90 -1.17
CA VAL A 78 -15.55 -13.36 -1.09
C VAL A 78 -15.93 -13.87 0.31
N PHE A 79 -15.62 -13.11 1.36
CA PHE A 79 -15.95 -13.50 2.74
C PHE A 79 -17.33 -13.01 3.23
N ALA A 80 -17.98 -12.06 2.56
CA ALA A 80 -19.34 -11.62 2.87
C ALA A 80 -20.45 -12.54 2.31
N THR A 81 -20.09 -13.56 1.53
CA THR A 81 -21.02 -14.53 0.90
C THR A 81 -20.94 -15.94 1.49
N THR A 82 -20.23 -16.12 2.62
CA THR A 82 -20.18 -17.39 3.38
C THR A 82 -20.80 -17.20 4.76
#